data_AF-A0A8H7Y297-F1
#
_entry.id   AF-A0A8H7Y297-F1
#
_cell.length_a   1.000
_cell.length_b   1.000
_cell.length_c   1.000
_cell.angle_alpha   90.00
_cell.angle_beta   90.00
_cell.angle_gamma   90.00
#
_symmetry.space_group_name_H-M   'P 1'
#
loop_
_entity.id
_entity.type
_entity.pdbx_description
1 polymer ?
#
loop_
_entity_poly.entity_id
_entity_poly.type
_entity_poly.pdbx_seq_one_letter_code
_entity_poly.pdbx_strand_id
1 'polypeptide(L)'
;MLKIYSPFLLAISVPISALPDLGIRAKLEANFGQSSYDRWPSSWRRPLVPQKRDDSTGINHNPDGTPFLWLPQDTYAGSTFFDEWDFFNTDDPTHGQVDYVNKSTAQEMGLFWVADNGTAFMKADDTSVLPLGVTRASIRITSQKTYNTGLFILDLNRAPWGCAIWPAFWTVGGNWPHNGEIDILEGVHDNEHNQIAWHTDPGCHLDTNATFTGQVPNNSTNCDANVNSNSGCDVVEWSRASYGTFFESQGGGILAMKWDENDISVWSFFRAAIPTDVTAGTPNPSLWGPPSAMLMNTKCDIPKYFTNHSIVFGEYYGFYFTAIHNKLTNVILDITFCGDWAGNSYATSGCPGTCPERMTDPTNFENATWSINSLKVYRKQVLAGKDTSGARSTRHIMHSVVGKARYLLGPVFLLLAYELW
;
A
#
# COMPACT_ATOMS: atom_id res chain seq x y z
N MET A 1 24.19 30.16 40.02
CA MET A 1 22.94 30.52 39.31
C MET A 1 22.89 29.73 38.01
N LEU A 2 22.09 28.66 37.94
CA LEU A 2 21.80 27.99 36.67
C LEU A 2 20.53 28.59 36.07
N LYS A 3 20.54 28.96 34.79
CA LYS A 3 19.33 29.26 34.02
C LYS A 3 18.98 28.05 33.17
N ILE A 4 17.81 27.47 33.41
CA ILE A 4 17.24 26.39 32.59
C ILE A 4 16.44 27.05 31.47
N TYR A 5 16.69 26.66 30.22
CA TYR A 5 15.85 27.04 29.08
C TYR A 5 14.72 26.01 28.92
N SER A 6 13.48 26.50 28.83
CA SER A 6 12.30 25.68 28.52
C SER A 6 12.00 25.77 27.01
N PRO A 7 11.75 24.67 26.31
CA PRO A 7 11.26 24.72 24.93
C PRO A 7 9.78 25.13 24.92
N PHE A 8 9.43 26.12 24.10
CA PHE A 8 8.04 26.45 23.79
C PHE A 8 7.52 25.46 22.74
N LEU A 9 6.47 24.72 23.07
CA LEU A 9 5.68 23.96 22.09
C LEU A 9 4.72 24.92 21.38
N LEU A 10 4.97 25.20 20.10
CA LEU A 10 4.08 25.99 19.26
C LEU A 10 2.93 25.09 18.78
N ALA A 11 1.76 25.18 19.41
CA ALA A 11 0.57 24.48 18.97
C ALA A 11 -0.03 25.19 17.73
N ILE A 12 0.18 24.61 16.54
CA ILE A 12 -0.45 25.10 15.30
C ILE A 12 -1.89 24.59 15.26
N SER A 13 -2.85 25.48 15.48
CA SER A 13 -4.27 25.19 15.28
C SER A 13 -4.62 25.24 13.79
N VAL A 14 -4.89 24.08 13.19
CA VAL A 14 -5.38 24.00 11.80
C VAL A 14 -6.89 24.32 11.80
N PRO A 15 -7.38 25.24 10.94
CA PRO A 15 -8.80 25.54 10.85
C PRO A 15 -9.60 24.35 10.27
N ILE A 16 -10.84 24.19 10.75
CA ILE A 16 -11.76 23.08 10.42
C ILE A 16 -12.13 23.00 8.93
N SER A 17 -11.76 24.00 8.11
CA SER A 17 -11.96 24.04 6.66
C SER A 17 -11.00 23.16 5.84
N ALA A 18 -10.11 22.39 6.47
CA ALA A 18 -9.13 21.52 5.81
C ALA A 18 -9.42 20.01 5.92
N LEU A 19 -10.64 19.62 6.33
CA LEU A 19 -11.10 18.24 6.33
C LEU A 19 -11.84 17.92 5.02
N PRO A 20 -11.63 16.75 4.39
CA PRO A 20 -12.38 16.34 3.19
C PRO A 20 -13.87 16.16 3.51
N ASP A 21 -14.75 16.54 2.57
CA ASP A 21 -16.20 16.39 2.72
C ASP A 21 -16.60 14.90 2.66
N LEU A 22 -17.00 14.35 3.80
CA LEU A 22 -17.45 12.96 3.98
C LEU A 22 -18.85 12.70 3.39
N GLY A 23 -19.24 13.40 2.33
CA GLY A 23 -20.50 13.18 1.59
C GLY A 23 -21.76 13.52 2.39
N ILE A 24 -21.67 14.36 3.41
CA ILE A 24 -22.79 14.62 4.34
C ILE A 24 -23.82 15.60 3.73
N ARG A 25 -23.39 16.51 2.85
CA ARG A 25 -24.28 17.52 2.25
C ARG A 25 -25.39 16.92 1.38
N ALA A 26 -25.08 15.91 0.56
CA ALA A 26 -26.03 15.35 -0.41
C ALA A 26 -27.23 14.57 0.20
N LYS A 27 -27.17 14.19 1.49
CA LYS A 27 -28.25 13.41 2.15
C LYS A 27 -29.17 14.25 3.05
N LEU A 28 -28.89 15.54 3.25
CA LEU A 28 -29.73 16.44 4.05
C LEU A 28 -30.78 17.18 3.21
N GLU A 29 -30.54 17.41 1.92
CA GLU A 29 -31.47 18.14 1.04
C GLU A 29 -32.65 17.27 0.56
N ALA A 30 -32.53 15.94 0.59
CA ALA A 30 -33.54 15.01 0.11
C ALA A 30 -34.83 14.93 0.98
N ASN A 31 -34.86 15.56 2.15
CA ASN A 31 -35.97 15.45 3.12
C ASN A 31 -36.72 16.78 3.40
N PHE A 32 -36.44 17.86 2.67
CA PHE A 32 -37.18 19.13 2.78
C PHE A 32 -37.97 19.45 1.52
N GLY A 33 -38.90 18.55 1.18
CA GLY A 33 -39.92 18.75 0.16
C GLY A 33 -41.32 18.44 0.69
N GLN A 34 -42.24 19.41 0.57
CA GLN A 34 -43.70 19.32 0.76
C GLN A 34 -44.28 19.24 2.20
N SER A 35 -44.88 20.37 2.58
CA SER A 35 -46.30 20.51 2.92
C SER A 35 -46.80 20.45 4.38
N SER A 36 -47.68 21.43 4.65
CA SER A 36 -48.82 21.45 5.60
C SER A 36 -48.56 21.51 7.12
N TYR A 37 -49.00 22.64 7.69
CA TYR A 37 -49.41 22.81 9.09
C TYR A 37 -50.38 21.69 9.54
N ASP A 38 -50.13 21.07 10.69
CA ASP A 38 -51.17 20.92 11.72
C ASP A 38 -50.59 20.62 13.13
N ARG A 39 -51.48 20.70 14.13
CA ARG A 39 -51.26 20.74 15.61
C ARG A 39 -50.31 19.68 16.22
N TRP A 40 -49.49 20.15 17.16
CA TRP A 40 -48.78 19.32 18.16
C TRP A 40 -49.64 19.05 19.41
N PRO A 41 -49.77 17.79 19.86
CA PRO A 41 -50.06 17.44 21.25
C PRO A 41 -48.76 17.17 22.03
N SER A 42 -48.67 17.68 23.26
CA SER A 42 -47.47 17.56 24.09
C SER A 42 -47.33 16.18 24.77
N SER A 43 -46.51 15.29 24.20
CA SER A 43 -45.84 14.21 24.96
C SER A 43 -44.62 13.66 24.18
N TRP A 44 -43.66 13.07 24.89
CA TRP A 44 -42.48 12.36 24.35
C TRP A 44 -41.39 13.20 23.65
N ARG A 45 -40.80 14.17 24.36
CA ARG A 45 -39.38 14.52 24.11
C ARG A 45 -38.49 13.36 24.60
N ARG A 46 -38.26 12.35 23.75
CA ARG A 46 -37.05 11.52 23.89
C ARG A 46 -35.86 12.39 23.46
N PRO A 47 -34.76 12.46 24.24
CA PRO A 47 -33.52 13.02 23.71
C PRO A 47 -33.14 12.24 22.46
N LEU A 48 -32.80 12.94 21.38
CA LEU A 48 -32.05 12.34 20.28
C LEU A 48 -30.67 12.01 20.84
N VAL A 49 -30.51 10.79 21.36
CA VAL A 49 -29.18 10.21 21.57
C VAL A 49 -28.56 10.16 20.18
N PRO A 50 -27.45 10.87 19.92
CA PRO A 50 -26.73 10.68 18.67
C PRO A 50 -26.31 9.21 18.66
N GLN A 51 -26.86 8.43 17.73
CA GLN A 51 -26.44 7.05 17.55
C GLN A 51 -24.99 7.11 17.11
N LYS A 52 -24.08 6.86 18.07
CA LYS A 52 -22.64 6.83 17.85
C LYS A 52 -22.41 5.79 16.76
N ARG A 53 -22.11 6.24 15.54
CA ARG A 53 -21.56 5.38 14.50
C ARG A 53 -20.14 5.05 14.94
N ASP A 54 -20.03 4.12 15.89
CA ASP A 54 -18.84 3.29 16.04
C ASP A 54 -18.79 2.35 14.84
N ASP A 55 -18.51 2.93 13.68
CA ASP A 55 -18.04 2.19 12.52
C ASP A 55 -16.55 1.95 12.72
N SER A 56 -16.23 1.12 13.73
CA SER A 56 -14.85 0.76 14.11
C SER A 56 -14.21 -0.22 13.12
N THR A 57 -14.86 -0.47 11.97
CA THR A 57 -14.45 -1.42 10.94
C THR A 57 -13.11 -1.08 10.29
N GLY A 58 -12.66 0.18 10.35
CA GLY A 58 -11.33 0.60 9.91
C GLY A 58 -10.21 0.45 10.95
N ILE A 59 -10.52 0.17 12.23
CA ILE A 59 -9.50 0.14 13.30
C ILE A 59 -8.78 -1.21 13.29
N ASN A 60 -7.49 -1.14 13.01
CA ASN A 60 -6.56 -2.26 13.10
C ASN A 60 -5.94 -2.30 14.50
N HIS A 61 -5.39 -3.44 14.91
CA HIS A 61 -4.69 -3.59 16.20
C HIS A 61 -3.36 -4.33 16.00
N ASN A 62 -2.32 -3.85 16.67
CA ASN A 62 -1.03 -4.54 16.76
C ASN A 62 -1.13 -5.78 17.68
N PRO A 63 -0.14 -6.69 17.68
CA PRO A 63 -0.09 -7.84 18.59
C PRO A 63 -0.11 -7.48 20.08
N ASP A 64 0.34 -6.27 20.45
CA ASP A 64 0.26 -5.73 21.82
C ASP A 64 -1.11 -5.11 22.17
N GLY A 65 -2.05 -5.13 21.23
CA GLY A 65 -3.38 -4.53 21.35
C GLY A 65 -3.43 -3.02 21.07
N THR A 66 -2.34 -2.36 20.67
CA THR A 66 -2.38 -0.93 20.34
C THR A 66 -3.16 -0.68 19.05
N PRO A 67 -4.20 0.21 19.07
CA PRO A 67 -5.03 0.47 17.90
C PRO A 67 -4.35 1.41 16.91
N PHE A 68 -4.57 1.19 15.62
CA PHE A 68 -4.06 2.03 14.54
C PHE A 68 -5.00 2.10 13.32
N LEU A 69 -4.72 3.04 12.42
CA LEU A 69 -5.41 3.19 11.14
C LEU A 69 -4.40 3.16 9.98
N TRP A 70 -4.83 2.62 8.84
CA TRP A 70 -4.18 2.87 7.55
C TRP A 70 -4.74 4.17 6.96
N LEU A 71 -3.92 5.21 6.88
CA LEU A 71 -4.31 6.49 6.30
C LEU A 71 -3.68 6.66 4.92
N PRO A 72 -4.40 7.18 3.89
CA PRO A 72 -3.80 7.48 2.60
C PRO A 72 -2.53 8.32 2.74
N GLN A 73 -1.48 7.92 2.04
CA GLN A 73 -0.22 8.65 1.96
C GLN A 73 0.04 9.15 0.54
N ASP A 74 -0.06 8.26 -0.46
CA ASP A 74 0.27 8.53 -1.87
C ASP A 74 -0.70 7.81 -2.81
N THR A 75 -0.86 8.30 -4.04
CA THR A 75 -1.72 7.68 -5.05
C THR A 75 -1.21 7.98 -6.45
N TYR A 76 -0.81 6.92 -7.15
CA TYR A 76 -0.42 6.94 -8.56
C TYR A 76 -1.62 6.40 -9.37
N ALA A 77 -2.34 7.29 -10.06
CA ALA A 77 -3.56 6.96 -10.79
C ALA A 77 -3.88 8.04 -11.83
N GLY A 78 -4.68 7.70 -12.85
CA GLY A 78 -5.16 8.67 -13.84
C GLY A 78 -4.05 9.32 -14.65
N SER A 79 -4.30 10.52 -15.17
CA SER A 79 -3.38 11.23 -16.07
C SER A 79 -2.00 11.51 -15.48
N THR A 80 -1.88 11.56 -14.15
CA THR A 80 -0.63 11.81 -13.42
C THR A 80 0.08 10.52 -13.00
N PHE A 81 -0.36 9.33 -13.47
CA PHE A 81 0.22 8.05 -13.04
C PHE A 81 1.74 8.04 -13.21
N PHE A 82 2.27 8.51 -14.33
CA PHE A 82 3.71 8.47 -14.68
C PHE A 82 4.51 9.72 -14.26
N ASP A 83 3.98 10.61 -13.42
CA ASP A 83 4.65 11.90 -13.11
C ASP A 83 5.83 11.72 -12.13
N GLU A 84 5.61 10.96 -11.06
CA GLU A 84 6.58 10.75 -9.97
C GLU A 84 7.53 9.57 -10.22
N TRP A 85 7.83 9.28 -11.50
CA TRP A 85 8.61 8.12 -11.94
C TRP A 85 9.75 8.52 -12.91
N ASP A 86 10.94 8.06 -12.57
CA ASP A 86 12.15 7.96 -13.37
C ASP A 86 12.09 6.73 -14.28
N PHE A 87 12.72 6.79 -15.45
CA PHE A 87 12.82 5.64 -16.36
C PHE A 87 14.27 5.16 -16.34
N PHE A 88 14.49 3.96 -15.82
CA PHE A 88 15.79 3.27 -15.87
C PHE A 88 16.12 2.94 -17.32
N ASN A 89 17.39 3.12 -17.70
CA ASN A 89 17.84 3.04 -19.08
C ASN A 89 19.30 2.58 -19.22
N THR A 90 19.72 1.67 -18.35
CA THR A 90 21.02 0.99 -18.40
C THR A 90 20.81 -0.51 -18.63
N ASP A 91 21.90 -1.26 -18.75
CA ASP A 91 21.88 -2.72 -18.92
C ASP A 91 21.03 -3.40 -17.84
N ASP A 92 20.34 -4.47 -18.22
CA ASP A 92 19.51 -5.25 -17.30
C ASP A 92 20.38 -6.07 -16.31
N PRO A 93 20.26 -5.84 -14.99
CA PRO A 93 21.06 -6.55 -13.99
C PRO A 93 20.75 -8.05 -13.89
N THR A 94 19.55 -8.46 -14.33
CA THR A 94 19.14 -9.87 -14.50
C THR A 94 19.53 -10.45 -15.87
N HIS A 95 20.44 -9.78 -16.58
CA HIS A 95 21.04 -10.19 -17.85
C HIS A 95 20.05 -10.51 -18.97
N GLY A 96 18.87 -9.86 -18.94
CA GLY A 96 17.81 -10.03 -19.93
C GLY A 96 18.17 -9.55 -21.34
N GLN A 97 17.46 -10.09 -22.33
CA GLN A 97 17.55 -9.66 -23.74
C GLN A 97 16.68 -8.44 -24.01
N VAL A 98 16.80 -7.44 -23.13
CA VAL A 98 16.00 -6.24 -23.09
C VAL A 98 16.87 -4.99 -23.32
N ASP A 99 16.31 -3.99 -23.98
CA ASP A 99 16.88 -2.64 -24.07
C ASP A 99 15.95 -1.70 -23.28
N TYR A 100 16.36 -1.29 -22.08
CA TYR A 100 15.55 -0.39 -21.29
C TYR A 100 15.69 1.05 -21.79
N VAL A 101 14.59 1.60 -22.30
CA VAL A 101 14.60 2.93 -22.91
C VAL A 101 14.17 4.03 -21.95
N ASN A 102 14.82 5.19 -22.05
CA ASN A 102 14.50 6.38 -21.26
C ASN A 102 13.09 6.93 -21.60
N LYS A 103 12.54 7.80 -20.74
CA LYS A 103 11.18 8.35 -20.87
C LYS A 103 10.86 8.99 -22.22
N SER A 104 11.79 9.70 -22.86
CA SER A 104 11.55 10.35 -24.17
C SER A 104 11.41 9.28 -25.25
N THR A 105 12.37 8.36 -25.31
CA THR A 105 12.37 7.25 -26.28
C THR A 105 11.16 6.34 -26.07
N ALA A 106 10.82 6.00 -24.82
CA ALA A 106 9.62 5.24 -24.47
C ALA A 106 8.33 5.93 -24.94
N GLN A 107 8.24 7.26 -24.84
CA GLN A 107 7.10 8.04 -25.29
C GLN A 107 7.02 8.13 -26.81
N GLU A 108 8.16 8.32 -27.49
CA GLU A 108 8.26 8.33 -28.97
C GLU A 108 7.88 6.98 -29.58
N MET A 109 8.23 5.87 -28.90
CA MET A 109 7.87 4.50 -29.28
C MET A 109 6.45 4.09 -28.84
N GLY A 110 5.72 4.93 -28.11
CA GLY A 110 4.36 4.62 -27.63
C GLY A 110 4.30 3.50 -26.58
N LEU A 111 5.40 3.26 -25.85
CA LEU A 111 5.52 2.16 -24.89
C LEU A 111 4.80 2.42 -23.55
N PHE A 112 4.39 3.66 -23.27
CA PHE A 112 3.49 3.97 -22.15
C PHE A 112 2.52 5.10 -22.49
N TRP A 113 1.32 5.05 -21.90
CA TRP A 113 0.32 6.10 -21.98
C TRP A 113 -0.72 5.97 -20.86
N VAL A 114 -1.58 6.97 -20.71
CA VAL A 114 -2.80 6.87 -19.91
C VAL A 114 -3.99 7.00 -20.86
N ALA A 115 -4.94 6.07 -20.78
CA ALA A 115 -6.16 6.10 -21.57
C ALA A 115 -7.21 7.08 -20.97
N ASP A 116 -8.20 7.49 -21.77
CA ASP A 116 -9.23 8.47 -21.37
C ASP A 116 -10.02 8.09 -20.10
N ASN A 117 -10.10 6.80 -19.78
CA ASN A 117 -10.73 6.28 -18.57
C ASN A 117 -9.83 6.36 -17.31
N GLY A 118 -8.59 6.83 -17.45
CA GLY A 118 -7.60 6.93 -16.38
C GLY A 118 -6.73 5.69 -16.16
N THR A 119 -6.93 4.61 -16.94
CA THR A 119 -6.06 3.41 -16.87
C THR A 119 -4.69 3.73 -17.47
N ALA A 120 -3.64 3.49 -16.69
CA ALA A 120 -2.26 3.58 -17.13
C ALA A 120 -1.83 2.28 -17.82
N PHE A 121 -1.10 2.42 -18.94
CA PHE A 121 -0.55 1.32 -19.70
C PHE A 121 0.95 1.49 -19.86
N MET A 122 1.68 0.37 -19.75
CA MET A 122 3.11 0.30 -19.96
C MET A 122 3.41 -1.05 -20.61
N LYS A 123 4.17 -1.06 -21.70
CA LYS A 123 4.43 -2.26 -22.51
C LYS A 123 5.84 -2.27 -23.06
N ALA A 124 6.27 -3.43 -23.52
CA ALA A 124 7.44 -3.55 -24.37
C ALA A 124 7.09 -3.30 -25.84
N ASP A 125 8.12 -3.20 -26.68
CA ASP A 125 7.95 -3.15 -28.14
C ASP A 125 7.38 -4.48 -28.66
N ASP A 126 6.18 -4.42 -29.24
CA ASP A 126 5.47 -5.50 -29.94
C ASP A 126 5.26 -5.14 -31.43
N THR A 127 6.14 -4.31 -32.00
CA THR A 127 6.04 -3.81 -33.38
C THR A 127 7.30 -4.07 -34.21
N SER A 128 8.50 -3.97 -33.64
CA SER A 128 9.75 -4.15 -34.42
C SER A 128 10.08 -5.62 -34.66
N VAL A 129 10.37 -5.96 -35.92
CA VAL A 129 11.05 -7.22 -36.27
C VAL A 129 12.55 -7.04 -36.03
N LEU A 130 13.14 -7.90 -35.22
CA LEU A 130 14.54 -7.78 -34.77
C LEU A 130 15.41 -8.90 -35.39
N PRO A 131 16.66 -8.60 -35.78
CA PRO A 131 17.65 -9.63 -36.08
C PRO A 131 17.94 -10.51 -34.86
N LEU A 132 18.31 -11.77 -35.09
CA LEU A 132 18.68 -12.70 -34.02
C LEU A 132 19.83 -12.15 -33.17
N GLY A 133 19.65 -12.13 -31.85
CA GLY A 133 20.63 -11.61 -30.88
C GLY A 133 20.56 -10.09 -30.65
N VAL A 134 19.61 -9.37 -31.25
CA VAL A 134 19.28 -7.99 -30.88
C VAL A 134 18.25 -8.00 -29.75
N THR A 135 18.48 -7.18 -28.72
CA THR A 135 17.61 -7.03 -27.56
C THR A 135 16.33 -6.25 -27.90
N ARG A 136 15.24 -6.51 -27.16
CA ARG A 136 13.93 -5.90 -27.40
C ARG A 136 13.68 -4.72 -26.47
N ALA A 137 13.23 -3.60 -27.03
CA ALA A 137 12.96 -2.40 -26.24
C ALA A 137 11.84 -2.61 -25.23
N SER A 138 12.05 -2.14 -23.99
CA SER A 138 11.09 -2.21 -22.90
C SER A 138 11.23 -1.01 -21.96
N ILE A 139 10.33 -0.92 -20.98
CA ILE A 139 10.35 0.12 -19.95
C ILE A 139 10.72 -0.52 -18.61
N ARG A 140 11.43 0.27 -17.79
CA ARG A 140 11.71 0.01 -16.38
C ARG A 140 11.47 1.32 -15.59
N ILE A 141 10.25 1.62 -15.15
CA ILE A 141 9.88 2.92 -14.52
C ILE A 141 9.95 2.96 -13.00
N THR A 142 11.01 3.55 -12.42
CA THR A 142 11.38 3.80 -11.01
C THR A 142 10.69 5.01 -10.32
N SER A 143 9.91 4.93 -9.24
CA SER A 143 9.38 6.11 -8.52
C SER A 143 10.45 6.89 -7.76
N GLN A 144 10.10 8.12 -7.43
CA GLN A 144 10.97 9.07 -6.76
C GLN A 144 10.89 9.00 -5.22
N LYS A 145 9.99 8.19 -4.64
CA LYS A 145 9.68 8.19 -3.20
C LYS A 145 9.97 6.85 -2.51
N THR A 146 10.64 6.92 -1.36
CA THR A 146 10.93 5.79 -0.47
C THR A 146 9.94 5.64 0.69
N TYR A 147 9.87 4.42 1.21
CA TYR A 147 8.97 3.94 2.25
C TYR A 147 9.74 3.01 3.21
N ASN A 148 9.39 3.02 4.50
CA ASN A 148 9.96 2.11 5.52
C ASN A 148 8.95 1.12 6.11
N THR A 149 7.67 1.36 5.85
CA THR A 149 6.49 0.54 6.15
C THR A 149 5.35 1.06 5.28
N GLY A 150 4.29 0.30 5.12
CA GLY A 150 3.08 0.76 4.44
C GLY A 150 2.09 -0.35 4.16
N LEU A 151 0.91 0.05 3.67
CA LEU A 151 -0.01 -0.83 2.99
C LEU A 151 -0.13 -0.34 1.54
N PHE A 152 0.33 -1.17 0.62
CA PHE A 152 0.47 -0.87 -0.81
C PHE A 152 -0.60 -1.67 -1.55
N ILE A 153 -1.49 -0.97 -2.25
CA ILE A 153 -2.65 -1.56 -2.93
C ILE A 153 -2.54 -1.22 -4.41
N LEU A 154 -2.17 -2.22 -5.22
CA LEU A 154 -2.07 -2.13 -6.68
C LEU A 154 -3.31 -2.76 -7.31
N ASP A 155 -4.06 -1.97 -8.08
CA ASP A 155 -5.25 -2.39 -8.83
C ASP A 155 -4.89 -2.54 -10.32
N LEU A 156 -4.99 -3.77 -10.84
CA LEU A 156 -4.55 -4.19 -12.18
C LEU A 156 -5.68 -4.81 -12.98
N ASN A 157 -5.77 -4.48 -14.27
CA ASN A 157 -6.58 -5.23 -15.23
C ASN A 157 -5.75 -6.34 -15.91
N ARG A 158 -4.45 -6.10 -16.11
CA ARG A 158 -3.50 -7.02 -16.76
C ARG A 158 -2.11 -6.84 -16.13
N ALA A 159 -1.49 -7.96 -15.75
CA ALA A 159 -0.04 -8.09 -15.66
C ALA A 159 0.46 -8.77 -16.94
N PRO A 160 1.69 -8.49 -17.42
CA PRO A 160 2.24 -9.17 -18.59
C PRO A 160 2.40 -10.67 -18.33
N TRP A 161 2.43 -11.46 -19.41
CA TRP A 161 2.68 -12.91 -19.37
C TRP A 161 2.97 -13.42 -20.79
N GLY A 162 3.66 -14.55 -20.91
CA GLY A 162 3.96 -15.16 -22.21
C GLY A 162 5.39 -15.69 -22.31
N CYS A 163 5.63 -16.66 -23.18
CA CYS A 163 6.97 -17.18 -23.46
C CYS A 163 8.07 -16.11 -23.60
N ALA A 164 9.22 -16.37 -22.97
CA ALA A 164 10.36 -15.46 -22.79
C ALA A 164 10.11 -14.20 -21.92
N ILE A 165 8.86 -13.83 -21.62
CA ILE A 165 8.51 -12.65 -20.82
C ILE A 165 8.76 -12.93 -19.33
N TRP A 166 9.37 -11.97 -18.64
CA TRP A 166 9.56 -11.95 -17.19
C TRP A 166 9.15 -10.56 -16.67
N PRO A 167 7.91 -10.42 -16.19
CA PRO A 167 7.43 -9.23 -15.51
C PRO A 167 7.37 -9.46 -14.00
N ALA A 168 7.42 -8.37 -13.23
CA ALA A 168 7.44 -8.45 -11.78
C ALA A 168 6.49 -7.41 -11.13
N PHE A 169 6.54 -7.18 -9.83
CA PHE A 169 5.98 -6.05 -9.09
C PHE A 169 6.52 -6.14 -7.68
N TRP A 170 7.61 -5.41 -7.41
CA TRP A 170 8.39 -5.67 -6.21
C TRP A 170 8.85 -4.42 -5.47
N THR A 171 9.72 -4.57 -4.48
CA THR A 171 10.29 -3.52 -3.63
C THR A 171 11.76 -3.81 -3.34
N VAL A 172 12.63 -2.80 -3.29
CA VAL A 172 14.03 -2.92 -2.87
C VAL A 172 14.48 -1.73 -2.04
N GLY A 173 15.26 -2.01 -1.00
CA GLY A 173 16.06 -1.02 -0.30
C GLY A 173 17.34 -0.67 -1.06
N GLY A 174 17.75 0.61 -1.05
CA GLY A 174 18.82 1.16 -1.90
C GLY A 174 20.26 0.65 -1.68
N ASN A 175 20.43 -0.49 -0.99
CA ASN A 175 21.67 -1.24 -0.83
C ASN A 175 21.31 -2.74 -0.76
N TRP A 176 21.07 -3.37 -1.91
CA TRP A 176 20.72 -4.78 -2.00
C TRP A 176 21.93 -5.70 -1.75
N PRO A 177 21.75 -6.88 -1.14
CA PRO A 177 20.53 -7.39 -0.51
C PRO A 177 20.38 -6.94 0.96
N HIS A 178 21.34 -6.14 1.47
CA HIS A 178 21.41 -5.66 2.86
C HIS A 178 20.19 -4.87 3.34
N ASN A 179 19.42 -4.28 2.43
CA ASN A 179 18.20 -3.53 2.73
C ASN A 179 16.92 -4.15 2.17
N GLY A 180 17.01 -5.40 1.69
CA GLY A 180 15.87 -6.25 1.38
C GLY A 180 15.24 -6.04 0.01
N GLU A 181 14.60 -7.10 -0.47
CA GLU A 181 13.76 -7.19 -1.66
C GLU A 181 12.44 -7.87 -1.30
N ILE A 182 11.31 -7.43 -1.87
CA ILE A 182 10.00 -8.07 -1.68
C ILE A 182 9.30 -8.12 -3.02
N ASP A 183 8.96 -9.31 -3.50
CA ASP A 183 8.30 -9.52 -4.78
C ASP A 183 6.82 -9.81 -4.54
N ILE A 184 5.93 -8.90 -4.96
CA ILE A 184 4.49 -8.97 -4.71
C ILE A 184 3.78 -9.66 -5.89
N LEU A 185 4.27 -9.43 -7.11
CA LEU A 185 3.97 -10.31 -8.24
C LEU A 185 5.24 -10.64 -9.00
N GLU A 186 5.45 -11.90 -9.34
CA GLU A 186 6.51 -12.28 -10.26
C GLU A 186 6.18 -13.60 -10.97
N GLY A 187 6.70 -13.74 -12.19
CA GLY A 187 6.64 -14.98 -12.92
C GLY A 187 7.45 -14.93 -14.20
N VAL A 188 7.57 -16.08 -14.86
CA VAL A 188 8.22 -16.21 -16.16
C VAL A 188 7.33 -16.98 -17.11
N HIS A 189 7.44 -16.70 -18.40
CA HIS A 189 6.78 -17.49 -19.45
C HIS A 189 5.24 -17.50 -19.30
N ASP A 190 4.63 -18.62 -19.68
CA ASP A 190 3.23 -18.96 -19.44
C ASP A 190 3.01 -19.54 -18.02
N ASN A 191 3.75 -19.07 -17.01
CA ASN A 191 3.39 -19.35 -15.61
C ASN A 191 1.92 -18.97 -15.39
N GLU A 192 1.21 -19.79 -14.62
CA GLU A 192 -0.22 -19.59 -14.32
C GLU A 192 -0.45 -19.18 -12.86
N HIS A 193 0.61 -19.19 -12.06
CA HIS A 193 0.61 -18.89 -10.65
C HIS A 193 1.58 -17.75 -10.38
N ASN A 194 1.16 -16.81 -9.54
CA ASN A 194 2.01 -15.74 -9.05
C ASN A 194 3.03 -16.29 -8.05
N GLN A 195 4.29 -15.86 -8.14
CA GLN A 195 5.30 -16.08 -7.11
C GLN A 195 5.47 -14.81 -6.27
N ILE A 196 5.47 -14.97 -4.95
CA ILE A 196 5.77 -13.92 -3.99
C ILE A 196 7.07 -14.31 -3.29
N ALA A 197 8.09 -13.46 -3.35
CA ALA A 197 9.43 -13.78 -2.88
C ALA A 197 10.02 -12.68 -1.98
N TRP A 198 11.11 -13.04 -1.28
CA TRP A 198 11.89 -12.14 -0.44
C TRP A 198 13.37 -12.46 -0.53
N HIS A 199 14.19 -11.44 -0.79
CA HIS A 199 15.65 -11.53 -0.88
C HIS A 199 16.29 -10.60 0.14
N THR A 200 17.29 -11.09 0.88
CA THR A 200 17.87 -10.43 2.06
C THR A 200 19.32 -10.85 2.28
N ASP A 201 19.98 -10.21 3.25
CA ASP A 201 21.20 -10.75 3.88
C ASP A 201 20.96 -12.10 4.60
N PRO A 202 22.02 -12.88 4.90
CA PRO A 202 21.93 -14.11 5.67
C PRO A 202 21.18 -13.96 7.00
N GLY A 203 20.29 -14.92 7.29
CA GLY A 203 19.63 -15.10 8.59
C GLY A 203 18.12 -14.83 8.63
N CYS A 204 17.54 -14.27 7.56
CA CYS A 204 16.09 -14.18 7.37
C CYS A 204 15.53 -15.50 6.82
N HIS A 205 14.47 -16.03 7.44
CA HIS A 205 13.82 -17.26 6.99
C HIS A 205 12.30 -17.17 7.05
N LEU A 206 11.63 -17.82 6.10
CA LEU A 206 10.18 -17.96 6.08
C LEU A 206 9.71 -18.93 7.18
N ASP A 207 8.69 -18.54 7.95
CA ASP A 207 8.13 -19.37 9.01
C ASP A 207 6.97 -20.21 8.50
N THR A 208 7.24 -21.48 8.22
CA THR A 208 6.24 -22.47 7.75
C THR A 208 5.12 -22.79 8.75
N ASN A 209 5.14 -22.22 9.97
CA ASN A 209 3.99 -22.24 10.89
C ASN A 209 3.03 -21.05 10.69
N ALA A 210 3.39 -20.07 9.86
CA ALA A 210 2.52 -18.98 9.45
C ALA A 210 1.25 -19.51 8.77
N THR A 211 0.15 -18.77 8.92
CA THR A 211 -1.10 -19.10 8.21
C THR A 211 -1.24 -18.22 6.97
N PHE A 212 -0.93 -18.79 5.81
CA PHE A 212 -1.14 -18.20 4.49
C PHE A 212 -1.69 -19.27 3.52
N THR A 213 -2.22 -18.87 2.35
CA THR A 213 -2.93 -19.80 1.43
C THR A 213 -2.09 -20.35 0.28
N GLY A 214 -0.95 -19.74 -0.03
CA GLY A 214 0.01 -20.22 -1.01
C GLY A 214 0.82 -21.44 -0.54
N GLN A 215 1.75 -21.89 -1.39
CA GLN A 215 2.61 -23.04 -1.14
C GLN A 215 4.07 -22.64 -1.23
N VAL A 216 4.91 -23.13 -0.31
CA VAL A 216 6.37 -22.96 -0.37
C VAL A 216 6.94 -24.07 -1.25
N PRO A 217 7.40 -23.79 -2.49
CA PRO A 217 7.96 -24.83 -3.34
C PRO A 217 9.30 -25.30 -2.78
N ASN A 218 9.62 -26.58 -2.95
CA ASN A 218 10.94 -27.17 -2.65
C ASN A 218 11.51 -26.90 -1.23
N ASN A 219 10.67 -26.48 -0.27
CA ASN A 219 11.10 -25.94 1.03
C ASN A 219 12.06 -24.74 0.90
N SER A 220 11.75 -23.82 -0.02
CA SER A 220 12.42 -22.54 -0.25
C SER A 220 12.16 -21.55 0.89
N THR A 221 12.80 -21.78 2.04
CA THR A 221 12.55 -21.01 3.29
C THR A 221 13.70 -20.09 3.69
N ASN A 222 14.82 -20.05 2.96
CA ASN A 222 15.98 -19.23 3.30
C ASN A 222 16.04 -18.00 2.39
N CYS A 223 15.84 -16.81 2.95
CA CYS A 223 15.69 -15.58 2.16
C CYS A 223 17.04 -14.94 1.80
N ASP A 224 18.17 -15.62 2.04
CA ASP A 224 19.52 -15.14 1.74
C ASP A 224 19.79 -15.14 0.22
N ALA A 225 19.91 -13.94 -0.36
CA ALA A 225 20.18 -13.72 -1.78
C ALA A 225 21.53 -14.29 -2.24
N ASN A 226 22.48 -14.45 -1.32
CA ASN A 226 23.86 -14.83 -1.62
C ASN A 226 24.06 -16.35 -1.82
N VAL A 227 22.99 -17.14 -1.69
CA VAL A 227 23.01 -18.61 -1.85
C VAL A 227 21.91 -19.07 -2.81
N ASN A 228 21.89 -20.37 -3.12
CA ASN A 228 20.86 -21.01 -3.95
C ASN A 228 20.60 -20.35 -5.32
N SER A 229 21.60 -19.67 -5.89
CA SER A 229 21.48 -18.87 -7.13
C SER A 229 20.44 -17.75 -7.03
N ASN A 230 20.46 -16.99 -5.93
CA ASN A 230 19.49 -15.93 -5.62
C ASN A 230 18.02 -16.40 -5.67
N SER A 231 17.72 -17.59 -5.15
CA SER A 231 16.33 -18.08 -5.11
C SER A 231 15.42 -17.27 -4.17
N GLY A 232 16.01 -16.53 -3.22
CA GLY A 232 15.29 -15.99 -2.07
C GLY A 232 14.56 -17.09 -1.28
N CYS A 233 13.56 -16.66 -0.51
CA CYS A 233 12.52 -17.52 0.03
C CYS A 233 11.19 -17.10 -0.58
N ASP A 234 10.36 -18.07 -0.97
CA ASP A 234 9.21 -17.79 -1.83
C ASP A 234 7.96 -18.60 -1.48
N VAL A 235 6.83 -18.08 -1.95
CA VAL A 235 5.49 -18.67 -1.85
C VAL A 235 4.79 -18.50 -3.18
N VAL A 236 4.41 -19.62 -3.79
CA VAL A 236 3.62 -19.65 -5.02
C VAL A 236 2.12 -19.68 -4.67
N GLU A 237 1.35 -18.79 -5.28
CA GLU A 237 -0.10 -18.71 -5.06
C GLU A 237 -0.84 -19.92 -5.63
N TRP A 238 -1.73 -20.55 -4.84
CA TRP A 238 -2.45 -21.75 -5.27
C TRP A 238 -3.41 -21.51 -6.46
N SER A 239 -3.93 -20.30 -6.62
CA SER A 239 -4.91 -20.01 -7.68
C SER A 239 -4.24 -19.76 -9.02
N ARG A 240 -4.67 -20.50 -10.06
CA ARG A 240 -4.32 -20.20 -11.46
C ARG A 240 -4.81 -18.82 -11.93
N ALA A 241 -5.72 -18.19 -11.18
CA ALA A 241 -6.24 -16.86 -11.47
C ALA A 241 -5.45 -15.73 -10.79
N SER A 242 -4.28 -16.03 -10.21
CA SER A 242 -3.37 -15.03 -9.62
C SER A 242 -2.44 -14.37 -10.64
N TYR A 243 -2.12 -15.06 -11.74
CA TYR A 243 -1.20 -14.57 -12.77
C TYR A 243 -1.64 -15.05 -14.17
N GLY A 244 -0.99 -14.55 -15.23
CA GLY A 244 -1.17 -15.01 -16.61
C GLY A 244 -2.57 -14.82 -17.20
N THR A 245 -2.90 -15.67 -18.19
CA THR A 245 -4.14 -15.57 -19.00
C THR A 245 -5.41 -15.58 -18.14
N PHE A 246 -5.45 -16.36 -17.07
CA PHE A 246 -6.63 -16.46 -16.21
C PHE A 246 -6.84 -15.20 -15.36
N PHE A 247 -5.76 -14.63 -14.80
CA PHE A 247 -5.82 -13.34 -14.10
C PHE A 247 -6.39 -12.25 -15.01
N GLU A 248 -5.89 -12.17 -16.25
CA GLU A 248 -6.41 -11.21 -17.23
C GLU A 248 -7.88 -11.46 -17.58
N SER A 249 -8.26 -12.71 -17.84
CA SER A 249 -9.60 -13.07 -18.33
C SER A 249 -10.76 -12.70 -17.40
N GLN A 250 -10.49 -12.51 -16.09
CA GLN A 250 -11.46 -12.07 -15.09
C GLN A 250 -11.43 -10.54 -14.83
N GLY A 251 -10.66 -9.78 -15.61
CA GLY A 251 -10.44 -8.34 -15.40
C GLY A 251 -9.41 -8.04 -14.30
N GLY A 252 -8.43 -8.93 -14.11
CA GLY A 252 -7.38 -8.81 -13.11
C GLY A 252 -7.89 -8.83 -11.67
N GLY A 253 -7.39 -7.90 -10.86
CA GLY A 253 -7.67 -7.86 -9.43
C GLY A 253 -6.85 -6.80 -8.69
N ILE A 254 -6.73 -6.99 -7.39
CA ILE A 254 -5.89 -6.19 -6.51
C ILE A 254 -4.81 -7.07 -5.87
N LEU A 255 -3.58 -6.58 -5.89
CA LEU A 255 -2.49 -7.05 -5.04
C LEU A 255 -2.34 -6.07 -3.88
N ALA A 256 -2.40 -6.57 -2.65
CA ALA A 256 -2.25 -5.75 -1.44
C ALA A 256 -1.09 -6.27 -0.60
N MET A 257 0.00 -5.49 -0.48
CA MET A 257 1.11 -5.78 0.43
C MET A 257 1.00 -4.94 1.70
N LYS A 258 0.82 -5.58 2.86
CA LYS A 258 1.11 -4.98 4.16
C LYS A 258 2.58 -5.20 4.48
N TRP A 259 3.28 -4.16 4.86
CA TRP A 259 4.63 -4.22 5.41
C TRP A 259 4.69 -3.35 6.67
N ASP A 260 4.89 -3.97 7.81
CA ASP A 260 5.12 -3.27 9.08
C ASP A 260 6.13 -4.03 9.97
N GLU A 261 6.27 -3.60 11.23
CA GLU A 261 7.24 -4.16 12.17
C GLU A 261 6.98 -5.62 12.60
N ASN A 262 5.85 -6.21 12.22
CA ASN A 262 5.42 -7.54 12.66
C ASN A 262 5.52 -8.60 11.55
N ASP A 263 5.24 -8.21 10.30
CA ASP A 263 5.27 -9.09 9.14
C ASP A 263 5.18 -8.29 7.82
N ILE A 264 5.63 -8.94 6.75
CA ILE A 264 5.27 -8.61 5.37
C ILE A 264 4.24 -9.65 4.91
N SER A 265 3.05 -9.20 4.53
CA SER A 265 1.95 -10.06 4.08
C SER A 265 1.39 -9.56 2.74
N VAL A 266 1.14 -10.48 1.81
CA VAL A 266 0.58 -10.18 0.48
C VAL A 266 -0.75 -10.89 0.30
N TRP A 267 -1.79 -10.17 -0.12
CA TRP A 267 -3.10 -10.71 -0.52
C TRP A 267 -3.36 -10.45 -1.99
N SER A 268 -3.93 -11.44 -2.68
CA SER A 268 -4.43 -11.32 -4.05
C SER A 268 -5.94 -11.44 -4.09
N PHE A 269 -6.63 -10.34 -4.41
CA PHE A 269 -8.09 -10.27 -4.54
C PHE A 269 -8.50 -10.26 -6.01
N PHE A 270 -9.16 -11.33 -6.47
CA PHE A 270 -9.74 -11.36 -7.82
C PHE A 270 -10.81 -10.27 -7.96
N ARG A 271 -10.98 -9.71 -9.18
CA ARG A 271 -11.84 -8.54 -9.46
C ARG A 271 -13.24 -8.59 -8.82
N ALA A 272 -13.88 -9.76 -8.79
CA ALA A 272 -15.23 -9.95 -8.23
C ALA A 272 -15.29 -10.08 -6.70
N ALA A 273 -14.15 -10.20 -6.03
CA ALA A 273 -14.01 -10.48 -4.59
C ALA A 273 -13.20 -9.40 -3.85
N ILE A 274 -13.01 -8.22 -4.45
CA ILE A 274 -12.30 -7.09 -3.82
C ILE A 274 -13.03 -6.64 -2.53
N PRO A 275 -12.34 -6.54 -1.38
CA PRO A 275 -12.96 -6.09 -0.12
C PRO A 275 -13.55 -4.67 -0.21
N THR A 276 -14.73 -4.48 0.38
CA THR A 276 -15.46 -3.20 0.27
C THR A 276 -14.73 -2.02 0.93
N ASP A 277 -13.97 -2.27 1.99
CA ASP A 277 -13.12 -1.29 2.70
C ASP A 277 -11.94 -0.81 1.84
N VAL A 278 -11.39 -1.67 0.98
CA VAL A 278 -10.41 -1.28 -0.04
C VAL A 278 -11.05 -0.32 -1.06
N THR A 279 -12.24 -0.63 -1.57
CA THR A 279 -12.95 0.26 -2.51
C THR A 279 -13.40 1.57 -1.87
N ALA A 280 -13.71 1.57 -0.56
CA ALA A 280 -14.05 2.75 0.22
C ALA A 280 -12.83 3.61 0.58
N GLY A 281 -11.62 3.11 0.38
CA GLY A 281 -10.37 3.80 0.70
C GLY A 281 -10.03 3.84 2.19
N THR A 282 -10.61 2.92 2.99
CA THR A 282 -10.37 2.79 4.44
C THR A 282 -9.98 1.35 4.80
N PRO A 283 -8.87 0.82 4.24
CA PRO A 283 -8.55 -0.61 4.30
C PRO A 283 -8.26 -1.12 5.72
N ASN A 284 -8.75 -2.32 6.03
CA ASN A 284 -8.45 -3.05 7.26
C ASN A 284 -8.05 -4.51 6.96
N PRO A 285 -6.74 -4.78 6.74
CA PRO A 285 -6.20 -6.13 6.55
C PRO A 285 -6.66 -7.18 7.58
N SER A 286 -6.98 -6.79 8.83
CA SER A 286 -7.46 -7.76 9.83
C SER A 286 -8.82 -8.40 9.50
N LEU A 287 -9.56 -7.87 8.53
CA LEU A 287 -10.85 -8.38 8.06
C LEU A 287 -10.76 -9.20 6.76
N TRP A 288 -9.57 -9.29 6.12
CA TRP A 288 -9.41 -9.90 4.80
C TRP A 288 -9.20 -11.42 4.83
N GLY A 289 -8.99 -12.00 6.02
CA GLY A 289 -8.62 -13.41 6.16
C GLY A 289 -7.11 -13.65 5.93
N PRO A 290 -6.68 -14.92 5.80
CA PRO A 290 -5.27 -15.24 5.64
C PRO A 290 -4.71 -14.67 4.32
N PRO A 291 -3.48 -14.14 4.32
CA PRO A 291 -2.82 -13.68 3.10
C PRO A 291 -2.46 -14.85 2.16
N SER A 292 -2.17 -14.51 0.91
CA SER A 292 -1.57 -15.44 -0.06
C SER A 292 -0.19 -15.92 0.41
N ALA A 293 0.62 -15.00 0.93
CA ALA A 293 1.96 -15.27 1.47
C ALA A 293 2.26 -14.35 2.67
N MET A 294 3.07 -14.81 3.63
CA MET A 294 3.47 -14.03 4.80
C MET A 294 4.88 -14.38 5.31
N LEU A 295 5.73 -13.37 5.40
CA LEU A 295 7.03 -13.42 6.08
C LEU A 295 6.90 -12.76 7.47
N MET A 296 6.87 -13.59 8.52
CA MET A 296 6.70 -13.15 9.90
C MET A 296 8.02 -12.73 10.56
N ASN A 297 7.93 -11.76 11.50
CA ASN A 297 9.07 -11.31 12.31
C ASN A 297 9.63 -12.38 13.29
N THR A 298 9.06 -13.60 13.31
CA THR A 298 9.47 -14.72 14.19
C THR A 298 10.77 -15.39 13.75
N LYS A 299 11.06 -15.40 12.45
CA LYS A 299 12.26 -16.03 11.84
C LYS A 299 13.03 -15.10 10.89
N CYS A 300 12.60 -13.86 10.77
CA CYS A 300 13.26 -12.83 10.00
C CYS A 300 13.05 -11.47 10.67
N ASP A 301 14.11 -10.80 11.11
CA ASP A 301 14.02 -9.49 11.79
C ASP A 301 13.59 -8.40 10.79
N ILE A 302 12.28 -8.18 10.62
CA ILE A 302 11.73 -7.36 9.52
C ILE A 302 12.33 -5.93 9.52
N PRO A 303 12.37 -5.20 10.66
CA PRO A 303 12.96 -3.86 10.70
C PRO A 303 14.48 -3.81 10.49
N LYS A 304 15.18 -4.95 10.57
CA LYS A 304 16.62 -5.06 10.27
C LYS A 304 16.87 -5.32 8.79
N TYR A 305 16.12 -6.27 8.19
CA TYR A 305 16.38 -6.73 6.82
C TYR A 305 15.74 -5.85 5.76
N PHE A 306 14.59 -5.22 6.04
CA PHE A 306 13.83 -4.43 5.10
C PHE A 306 13.83 -2.96 5.54
N THR A 307 14.60 -2.09 4.87
CA THR A 307 14.66 -0.66 5.24
C THR A 307 14.85 0.25 4.02
N ASN A 308 14.27 1.45 4.08
CA ASN A 308 14.31 2.45 3.02
C ASN A 308 14.10 1.86 1.63
N HIS A 309 13.16 0.91 1.56
CA HIS A 309 12.64 0.46 0.30
C HIS A 309 12.16 1.69 -0.45
N SER A 310 12.15 1.59 -1.75
CA SER A 310 10.82 1.77 -2.29
C SER A 310 10.34 0.42 -2.80
N ILE A 311 9.10 0.32 -3.27
CA ILE A 311 8.74 -0.58 -4.39
C ILE A 311 9.92 -0.54 -5.46
N VAL A 312 10.23 -1.52 -6.34
CA VAL A 312 11.38 -1.65 -7.30
C VAL A 312 11.12 -2.82 -8.29
N PHE A 313 11.87 -2.94 -9.40
CA PHE A 313 11.95 -4.05 -10.39
C PHE A 313 13.35 -4.13 -11.03
N GLY A 314 13.89 -5.34 -11.16
CA GLY A 314 15.21 -5.69 -11.69
C GLY A 314 16.35 -5.57 -10.66
N GLU A 315 17.04 -6.69 -10.42
CA GLU A 315 18.05 -6.98 -9.37
C GLU A 315 19.19 -5.94 -9.28
N TYR A 316 20.02 -5.99 -8.22
CA TYR A 316 21.25 -5.19 -8.13
C TYR A 316 22.46 -6.06 -7.77
N TYR A 317 23.11 -6.62 -8.80
CA TYR A 317 24.40 -7.28 -8.60
C TYR A 317 25.47 -6.27 -8.17
N GLY A 318 25.82 -6.31 -6.87
CA GLY A 318 26.75 -5.37 -6.25
C GLY A 318 28.18 -5.48 -6.79
N PHE A 319 28.59 -4.53 -7.64
CA PHE A 319 29.99 -4.30 -7.96
C PHE A 319 30.32 -2.80 -8.08
N TYR A 320 31.00 -2.26 -7.07
CA TYR A 320 31.70 -0.96 -7.03
C TYR A 320 31.18 0.17 -7.96
N PHE A 321 30.05 0.80 -7.61
CA PHE A 321 29.74 2.13 -8.14
C PHE A 321 30.16 3.23 -7.15
N THR A 322 31.32 3.82 -7.41
CA THR A 322 31.78 5.02 -6.69
C THR A 322 30.82 6.16 -6.98
N ALA A 323 30.28 6.80 -5.93
CA ALA A 323 29.24 7.82 -6.06
C ALA A 323 29.64 9.00 -6.96
N ILE A 324 29.13 9.00 -8.20
CA ILE A 324 29.09 10.16 -9.09
C ILE A 324 27.68 10.21 -9.66
N HIS A 325 26.95 11.30 -9.35
CA HIS A 325 25.51 11.51 -9.49
C HIS A 325 24.62 10.87 -8.40
N ASN A 326 24.25 11.70 -7.42
CA ASN A 326 23.27 11.39 -6.37
C ASN A 326 21.85 11.23 -6.95
N LYS A 327 21.52 10.05 -7.49
CA LYS A 327 20.14 9.68 -7.85
C LYS A 327 19.84 8.23 -7.49
N LEU A 328 19.72 7.98 -6.18
CA LEU A 328 19.25 6.71 -5.62
C LEU A 328 17.81 6.49 -6.09
N THR A 329 17.57 5.35 -6.74
CA THR A 329 16.47 5.16 -7.70
C THR A 329 15.69 3.88 -7.38
N ASN A 330 14.49 4.03 -6.81
CA ASN A 330 13.65 2.90 -6.37
C ASN A 330 12.11 3.11 -6.66
N VAL A 331 11.45 2.36 -7.57
CA VAL A 331 10.01 1.86 -7.68
C VAL A 331 9.61 1.54 -9.08
N ILE A 332 9.69 0.29 -9.50
CA ILE A 332 9.70 0.06 -10.92
C ILE A 332 8.30 -0.37 -11.40
N LEU A 333 8.07 -0.34 -12.71
CA LEU A 333 7.36 -1.39 -13.44
C LEU A 333 8.20 -1.76 -14.65
N ASP A 334 8.45 -3.05 -14.84
CA ASP A 334 9.29 -3.59 -15.90
C ASP A 334 8.67 -4.80 -16.60
N ILE A 335 9.30 -5.11 -17.73
CA ILE A 335 9.15 -6.35 -18.46
C ILE A 335 10.53 -6.67 -19.03
N THR A 336 11.29 -7.53 -18.36
CA THR A 336 12.52 -8.12 -18.93
C THR A 336 12.19 -9.35 -19.78
N PHE A 337 13.19 -9.84 -20.51
CA PHE A 337 13.08 -11.00 -21.38
C PHE A 337 14.26 -11.94 -21.18
N CYS A 338 14.02 -13.25 -21.17
CA CYS A 338 15.08 -14.24 -20.95
C CYS A 338 15.83 -13.98 -19.62
N GLY A 339 17.12 -13.64 -19.65
CA GLY A 339 17.88 -13.37 -18.43
C GLY A 339 18.04 -14.57 -17.51
N ASP A 340 18.39 -14.30 -16.26
CA ASP A 340 18.81 -15.30 -15.29
C ASP A 340 17.69 -16.26 -14.85
N TRP A 341 16.42 -15.84 -14.87
CA TRP A 341 15.30 -16.74 -14.62
C TRP A 341 14.67 -17.26 -15.92
N ALA A 342 13.99 -16.41 -16.68
CA ALA A 342 13.28 -16.84 -17.89
C ALA A 342 14.23 -17.44 -18.95
N GLY A 343 15.47 -16.97 -19.07
CA GLY A 343 16.43 -17.52 -20.04
C GLY A 343 16.84 -18.94 -19.67
N ASN A 344 17.12 -19.17 -18.38
CA ASN A 344 17.54 -20.48 -17.87
C ASN A 344 16.38 -21.50 -17.81
N SER A 345 15.15 -21.07 -17.53
CA SER A 345 13.97 -21.96 -17.52
C SER A 345 13.33 -22.20 -18.89
N TYR A 346 13.72 -21.44 -19.93
CA TYR A 346 13.06 -21.48 -21.24
C TYR A 346 12.94 -22.90 -21.82
N ALA A 347 14.01 -23.70 -21.77
CA ALA A 347 14.04 -25.03 -22.37
C ALA A 347 13.09 -26.05 -21.70
N THR A 348 12.66 -25.80 -20.47
CA THR A 348 11.71 -26.65 -19.72
C THR A 348 10.31 -26.07 -19.60
N SER A 349 10.10 -24.82 -20.06
CA SER A 349 8.82 -24.10 -19.99
C SER A 349 7.70 -24.63 -20.90
N GLY A 350 8.05 -25.42 -21.92
CA GLY A 350 7.14 -25.79 -23.01
C GLY A 350 7.06 -24.77 -24.15
N CYS A 351 7.76 -23.64 -24.05
CA CYS A 351 7.82 -22.63 -25.10
C CYS A 351 8.57 -23.11 -26.37
N PRO A 352 8.12 -22.71 -27.58
CA PRO A 352 8.72 -23.12 -28.84
C PRO A 352 10.05 -22.40 -29.12
N GLY A 353 10.94 -23.05 -29.89
CA GLY A 353 12.23 -22.50 -30.29
C GLY A 353 13.16 -22.25 -29.10
N THR A 354 13.90 -21.15 -29.15
CA THR A 354 14.78 -20.67 -28.08
C THR A 354 14.42 -19.24 -27.67
N CYS A 355 14.84 -18.84 -26.47
CA CYS A 355 14.57 -17.49 -25.96
C CYS A 355 15.10 -16.35 -26.87
N PRO A 356 16.33 -16.43 -27.45
CA PRO A 356 16.78 -15.44 -28.43
C PRO A 356 15.99 -15.42 -29.74
N GLU A 357 15.48 -16.57 -30.20
CA GLU A 357 14.63 -16.61 -31.41
C GLU A 357 13.28 -15.93 -31.18
N ARG A 358 12.71 -16.03 -29.97
CA ARG A 358 11.47 -15.30 -29.62
C ARG A 358 11.61 -13.79 -29.77
N MET A 359 12.79 -13.22 -29.46
CA MET A 359 13.01 -11.78 -29.58
C MET A 359 12.84 -11.26 -31.02
N THR A 360 12.96 -12.11 -32.04
CA THR A 360 12.92 -11.69 -33.45
C THR A 360 11.53 -11.26 -33.93
N ASP A 361 10.47 -11.93 -33.49
CA ASP A 361 9.09 -11.68 -33.94
C ASP A 361 8.32 -10.85 -32.90
N PRO A 362 7.86 -9.63 -33.26
CA PRO A 362 7.14 -8.74 -32.36
C PRO A 362 5.81 -9.31 -31.85
N THR A 363 5.14 -10.17 -32.62
CA THR A 363 3.82 -10.73 -32.25
C THR A 363 3.88 -11.65 -31.02
N ASN A 364 5.07 -12.09 -30.63
CA ASN A 364 5.28 -12.82 -29.38
C ASN A 364 5.05 -11.95 -28.12
N PHE A 365 4.97 -10.63 -28.26
CA PHE A 365 4.99 -9.66 -27.16
C PHE A 365 3.69 -8.84 -27.03
N GLU A 366 2.60 -9.21 -27.72
CA GLU A 366 1.28 -8.56 -27.56
C GLU A 366 0.77 -8.59 -26.09
N ASN A 367 1.15 -9.63 -25.35
CA ASN A 367 0.85 -9.80 -23.92
C ASN A 367 1.91 -9.16 -23.01
N ALA A 368 2.98 -8.56 -23.54
CA ALA A 368 4.00 -7.82 -22.81
C ALA A 368 3.48 -6.43 -22.38
N THR A 369 2.36 -6.36 -21.65
CA THR A 369 1.66 -5.13 -21.31
C THR A 369 1.07 -5.14 -19.89
N TRP A 370 1.44 -4.16 -19.09
CA TRP A 370 0.75 -3.74 -17.87
C TRP A 370 -0.50 -2.92 -18.20
N SER A 371 -1.59 -3.17 -17.47
CA SER A 371 -2.78 -2.31 -17.46
C SER A 371 -3.20 -2.06 -16.01
N ILE A 372 -3.06 -0.81 -15.56
CA ILE A 372 -3.06 -0.42 -14.15
C ILE A 372 -4.15 0.63 -13.92
N ASN A 373 -5.04 0.40 -12.96
CA ASN A 373 -6.07 1.37 -12.56
C ASN A 373 -5.54 2.36 -11.52
N SER A 374 -4.82 1.86 -10.50
CA SER A 374 -4.13 2.71 -9.52
C SER A 374 -3.14 1.92 -8.67
N LEU A 375 -2.09 2.58 -8.20
CA LEU A 375 -1.29 2.17 -7.04
C LEU A 375 -1.56 3.16 -5.90
N LYS A 376 -2.04 2.69 -4.76
CA LYS A 376 -2.31 3.52 -3.56
C LYS A 376 -1.44 3.06 -2.41
N VAL A 377 -0.82 4.00 -1.72
CA VAL A 377 0.00 3.72 -0.54
C VAL A 377 -0.64 4.35 0.69
N TYR A 378 -0.75 3.56 1.76
CA TYR A 378 -1.28 3.95 3.05
C TYR A 378 -0.19 3.83 4.11
N ARG A 379 -0.17 4.79 5.05
CA ARG A 379 0.73 4.79 6.21
C ARG A 379 0.03 4.33 7.48
N LYS A 380 0.78 3.65 8.35
CA LYS A 380 0.34 3.22 9.67
C LYS A 380 0.29 4.42 10.62
N GLN A 381 -0.89 4.73 11.17
CA GLN A 381 -1.10 5.78 12.17
C GLN A 381 -1.62 5.18 13.47
N VAL A 382 -0.74 5.04 14.46
CA VAL A 382 -1.12 4.60 15.82
C VAL A 382 -2.05 5.64 16.47
N LEU A 383 -3.11 5.15 17.12
CA LEU A 383 -4.10 5.95 17.83
C LEU A 383 -3.74 6.06 19.31
N ALA A 384 -2.90 7.04 19.66
CA ALA A 384 -2.51 7.31 21.04
C ALA A 384 -3.63 8.00 21.83
N GLY A 385 -4.47 7.21 22.50
CA GLY A 385 -5.46 7.71 23.47
C GLY A 385 -4.79 8.23 24.75
N LYS A 386 -4.78 9.55 24.96
CA LYS A 386 -4.34 10.14 26.22
C LYS A 386 -5.50 10.14 27.21
N ASP A 387 -5.56 9.10 28.05
CA ASP A 387 -6.59 8.99 29.09
C ASP A 387 -6.46 10.14 30.10
N THR A 388 -7.33 11.15 29.98
CA THR A 388 -7.50 12.22 30.96
C THR A 388 -8.52 11.78 32.01
N SER A 389 -8.22 10.67 32.69
CA SER A 389 -8.89 10.16 33.89
C SER A 389 -8.64 11.06 35.13
N GLY A 390 -8.88 12.36 34.94
CA GLY A 390 -8.83 13.44 35.94
C GLY A 390 -10.21 14.05 36.25
N ALA A 391 -11.28 13.61 35.58
CA ALA A 391 -12.66 13.92 35.97
C ALA A 391 -13.08 13.11 37.20
N ARG A 392 -12.49 13.45 38.36
CA ARG A 392 -12.86 12.87 39.66
C ARG A 392 -14.34 13.18 39.91
N SER A 393 -15.19 12.15 39.86
CA SER A 393 -16.62 12.29 40.13
C SER A 393 -16.85 12.84 41.53
N THR A 394 -17.03 14.15 41.65
CA THR A 394 -17.58 14.79 42.84
C THR A 394 -19.04 14.35 42.98
N ARG A 395 -19.25 13.28 43.76
CA ARG A 395 -20.57 12.99 44.32
C ARG A 395 -20.99 14.18 45.19
N HIS A 396 -21.69 15.15 44.61
CA HIS A 396 -22.47 16.10 45.38
C HIS A 396 -23.59 15.33 46.05
N ILE A 397 -23.34 14.92 47.30
CA ILE A 397 -24.38 14.40 48.18
C ILE A 397 -25.30 15.59 48.49
N MET A 398 -26.48 15.64 47.86
CA MET A 398 -27.55 16.54 48.28
C MET A 398 -28.05 16.11 49.67
N HIS A 399 -27.43 16.65 50.72
CA HIS A 399 -28.06 16.66 52.03
C HIS A 399 -29.15 17.74 52.06
N SER A 400 -30.39 17.30 52.10
CA SER A 400 -31.56 18.16 52.34
C SER A 400 -31.49 18.74 53.76
N VAL A 401 -31.15 20.03 53.89
CA VAL A 401 -31.30 20.76 55.15
C VAL A 401 -32.72 21.33 55.21
N VAL A 402 -33.65 20.54 55.76
CA VAL A 402 -34.94 21.05 56.22
C VAL A 402 -34.69 21.83 57.52
N GLY A 403 -35.25 23.04 57.59
CA GLY A 403 -34.73 24.08 58.49
C GLY A 403 -35.08 23.94 59.97
N LYS A 404 -34.38 24.74 60.78
CA LYS A 404 -34.81 25.20 62.11
C LYS A 404 -34.29 26.62 62.34
N ALA A 405 -35.08 27.61 61.92
CA ALA A 405 -34.87 29.00 62.31
C ALA A 405 -35.70 29.31 63.56
N ARG A 406 -35.05 29.81 64.62
CA ARG A 406 -35.74 30.48 65.74
C ARG A 406 -34.89 31.62 66.28
N TYR A 407 -35.47 32.82 66.16
CA TYR A 407 -35.26 34.03 66.98
C TYR A 407 -33.83 34.48 67.30
N LEU A 408 -33.52 35.70 66.83
CA LEU A 408 -33.26 36.82 67.73
C LEU A 408 -33.80 38.12 67.10
N LEU A 409 -34.11 39.09 67.95
CA LEU A 409 -34.95 40.26 67.62
C LEU A 409 -34.11 41.45 67.09
N GLY A 410 -34.77 42.38 66.39
CA GLY A 410 -34.29 43.76 66.23
C GLY A 410 -34.50 44.59 67.53
N PRO A 411 -34.65 45.94 67.49
CA PRO A 411 -35.00 46.76 66.31
C PRO A 411 -34.33 48.17 66.23
N VAL A 412 -34.81 49.01 65.28
CA VAL A 412 -34.66 50.49 65.13
C VAL A 412 -33.21 51.06 64.94
N PHE A 413 -32.92 52.15 64.22
CA PHE A 413 -33.71 53.33 63.81
C PHE A 413 -33.41 53.86 62.37
N LEU A 414 -34.25 54.80 61.92
CA LEU A 414 -34.25 55.52 60.63
C LEU A 414 -32.93 56.24 60.24
N LEU A 415 -32.65 56.37 58.93
CA LEU A 415 -32.72 57.66 58.20
C LEU A 415 -32.64 57.52 56.66
N LEU A 416 -32.98 58.61 55.96
CA LEU A 416 -33.31 58.74 54.53
C LEU A 416 -32.16 59.34 53.67
N ALA A 417 -32.39 59.41 52.35
CA ALA A 417 -31.64 60.10 51.27
C ALA A 417 -30.47 59.29 50.64
N TYR A 418 -30.44 59.04 49.31
CA TYR A 418 -30.05 59.95 48.20
C TYR A 418 -28.56 60.37 48.31
N GLU A 419 -27.64 60.22 47.33
CA GLU A 419 -27.70 59.94 45.88
C GLU A 419 -26.48 59.15 45.34
N LEU A 420 -26.63 58.62 44.11
CA LEU A 420 -25.64 58.56 43.00
C LEU A 420 -24.12 58.51 43.32
N TRP A 421 -23.49 57.34 43.11
CA TRP A 421 -22.69 57.03 41.90
C TRP A 421 -22.42 55.52 41.79
#